data_AF-A0A6B2CPA8-F1
#
_entry.id   AF-A0A6B2CPA8-F1
#
_cell.length_a   1.000
_cell.length_b   1.000
_cell.length_c   1.000
_cell.angle_alpha   90.00
_cell.angle_beta   90.00
_cell.angle_gamma   90.00
#
_symmetry.space_group_name_H-M   'P 1'
#
loop_
_entity.id
_entity.type
_entity.pdbx_description
1 polymer ?
#
loop_
_entity_poly.entity_id
_entity_poly.type
_entity_poly.pdbx_seq_one_letter_code
_entity_poly.pdbx_strand_id
1 'polypeptide(L)'
;MRIALVHAFFDDAGGNERLALEMYRALRDLGHDVDLYTAHVDDRAWEVLTSGMKDVPRPEVLGEPLVTRLLRPTGRLVRYRRL
;
A
#
# COMPACT_ATOMS: atom_id res chain seq x y z
N MET A 1 20.92 -4.59 2.38
CA MET A 1 20.63 -3.14 2.36
C MET A 1 19.24 -2.94 2.96
N ARG A 2 18.99 -1.84 3.66
CA ARG A 2 17.68 -1.53 4.24
C ARG A 2 16.89 -0.61 3.31
N ILE A 3 15.63 -0.93 3.06
CA ILE A 3 14.77 -0.26 2.08
C ILE A 3 13.45 0.11 2.75
N ALA A 4 13.05 1.37 2.67
CA ALA A 4 11.72 1.81 3.03
C ALA A 4 10.85 1.81 1.76
N LEU A 5 9.91 0.87 1.65
CA LEU A 5 8.94 0.82 0.56
C LEU A 5 7.69 1.58 0.97
N VAL A 6 7.42 2.69 0.30
CA VAL A 6 6.26 3.55 0.60
C VAL A 6 5.22 3.39 -0.50
N HIS A 7 4.02 2.92 -0.14
CA HIS A 7 2.85 2.96 -1.01
C HIS A 7 1.79 3.90 -0.43
N ALA A 8 1.29 4.83 -1.25
CA ALA A 8 0.48 5.94 -0.76
C ALA A 8 -0.75 5.48 0.03
N PHE A 9 -1.53 4.55 -0.50
CA PHE A 9 -2.78 4.06 0.10
C PHE A 9 -3.04 2.60 -0.30
N PHE A 10 -3.63 1.82 0.60
CA PHE A 10 -4.14 0.48 0.31
C PHE A 10 -5.68 0.48 0.45
N ASP A 11 -6.38 1.00 -0.57
CA ASP A 11 -7.82 1.31 -0.48
C ASP A 11 -8.71 0.41 -1.38
N ASP A 12 -8.25 0.05 -2.58
CA ASP A 12 -9.15 -0.53 -3.60
C ASP A 12 -8.84 -2.00 -3.95
N ALA A 13 -7.79 -2.59 -3.37
CA ALA A 13 -7.24 -3.89 -3.79
C ALA A 13 -6.91 -3.98 -5.30
N GLY A 14 -6.42 -2.88 -5.87
CA GLY A 14 -6.08 -2.76 -7.28
C GLY A 14 -4.69 -3.28 -7.65
N GLY A 15 -4.36 -3.14 -8.93
CA GLY A 15 -3.10 -3.62 -9.48
C GLY A 15 -1.87 -2.89 -8.95
N ASN A 16 -1.98 -1.61 -8.59
CA ASN A 16 -0.85 -0.85 -8.03
C ASN A 16 -0.51 -1.30 -6.61
N GLU A 17 -1.53 -1.57 -5.79
CA GLU A 17 -1.37 -2.10 -4.45
C GLU A 17 -0.73 -3.49 -4.53
N ARG A 18 -1.24 -4.35 -5.43
CA ARG A 18 -0.68 -5.70 -5.61
C ARG A 18 0.76 -5.63 -6.07
N LEU A 19 1.09 -4.76 -7.03
CA LEU A 19 2.46 -4.56 -7.48
C LEU A 19 3.39 -4.13 -6.34
N ALA A 20 2.94 -3.21 -5.47
CA ALA A 20 3.73 -2.79 -4.33
C ALA A 20 4.04 -3.97 -3.37
N LEU A 21 3.09 -4.86 -3.14
CA LEU A 21 3.31 -6.06 -2.32
C LEU A 21 4.22 -7.08 -2.98
N GLU A 22 4.11 -7.29 -4.30
CA GLU A 22 5.05 -8.16 -5.02
C GLU A 22 6.47 -7.58 -5.04
N MET A 23 6.62 -6.25 -5.16
CA MET A 23 7.91 -5.59 -5.01
C MET A 23 8.49 -5.78 -3.61
N TYR A 24 7.68 -5.63 -2.56
CA TYR A 24 8.10 -5.93 -1.20
C TYR A 24 8.68 -7.34 -1.08
N ARG A 25 7.95 -8.35 -1.59
CA ARG A 25 8.39 -9.75 -1.55
C ARG A 25 9.66 -9.98 -2.36
N ALA A 26 9.71 -9.49 -3.59
CA ALA A 26 10.89 -9.64 -4.44
C ALA A 26 12.15 -9.04 -3.78
N LEU A 27 12.02 -7.88 -3.12
CA LEU A 27 13.14 -7.27 -2.39
C LEU A 27 13.57 -8.10 -1.17
N ARG A 28 12.61 -8.68 -0.44
CA ARG A 28 12.90 -9.61 0.67
C ARG A 28 13.58 -10.89 0.19
N ASP A 29 13.11 -11.46 -0.92
CA ASP A 29 13.68 -12.67 -1.54
C ASP A 29 15.12 -12.42 -2.04
N LEU A 30 15.45 -11.19 -2.43
CA LEU A 30 16.81 -10.76 -2.75
C LEU A 30 17.70 -10.53 -1.51
N GLY A 31 17.21 -10.77 -0.29
CA GLY A 31 17.97 -10.61 0.95
C GLY A 31 18.08 -9.17 1.44
N HIS A 32 17.18 -8.28 1.02
CA HIS A 32 17.07 -6.93 1.59
C HIS A 32 16.22 -6.92 2.85
N ASP A 33 16.54 -6.00 3.75
CA ASP A 33 15.66 -5.66 4.86
C ASP A 33 14.68 -4.59 4.37
N VAL A 34 13.38 -4.85 4.46
CA VAL A 34 12.38 -4.02 3.79
C VAL A 34 11.29 -3.69 4.80
N ASP A 35 11.08 -2.41 5.02
CA ASP A 35 10.01 -1.86 5.83
C ASP A 35 8.91 -1.36 4.88
N LEU A 36 7.64 -1.67 5.17
CA LEU A 36 6.50 -1.28 4.34
C LEU A 36 5.71 -0.16 5.03
N TYR A 37 5.55 0.97 4.34
CA TYR A 37 4.88 2.16 4.86
C TYR A 37 3.71 2.60 4.00
N THR A 38 2.71 3.17 4.64
CA THR A 38 1.56 3.75 3.96
C THR A 38 0.92 4.89 4.73
N ALA A 39 0.14 5.73 4.04
CA ALA A 39 -0.68 6.73 4.71
C ALA A 39 -1.95 6.11 5.32
N HIS A 40 -2.44 5.00 4.75
CA HIS A 40 -3.59 4.27 5.27
C HIS A 40 -3.76 2.87 4.66
N VAL A 41 -4.48 2.04 5.42
CA VAL A 41 -4.92 0.71 5.02
C VAL A 41 -6.42 0.59 5.26
N ASP A 42 -7.19 0.32 4.21
CA ASP A 42 -8.54 -0.22 4.35
C ASP A 42 -8.46 -1.72 4.68
N ASP A 43 -9.18 -2.16 5.71
CA ASP A 43 -9.09 -3.55 6.20
C ASP A 43 -9.57 -4.57 5.17
N ARG A 44 -10.63 -4.25 4.41
CA ARG A 44 -11.21 -5.16 3.43
C ARG A 44 -10.30 -5.26 2.21
N ALA A 45 -9.79 -4.13 1.73
CA ALA A 45 -8.82 -4.11 0.64
C ALA A 45 -7.55 -4.88 1.02
N TRP A 46 -7.08 -4.70 2.24
CA TRP A 46 -5.91 -5.40 2.76
C TRP A 46 -6.10 -6.91 2.80
N GLU A 47 -7.25 -7.39 3.28
CA GLU A 47 -7.59 -8.81 3.29
C GLU A 47 -7.60 -9.40 1.87
N VAL A 48 -8.22 -8.71 0.92
CA VAL A 48 -8.26 -9.15 -0.48
C VAL A 48 -6.85 -9.20 -1.09
N LEU A 49 -6.04 -8.17 -0.86
CA LEU A 49 -4.69 -8.07 -1.41
C LEU A 49 -3.74 -9.13 -0.86
N THR A 50 -3.85 -9.43 0.43
CA THR A 50 -2.96 -10.35 1.13
C THR A 50 -3.48 -11.78 1.18
N SER A 51 -4.70 -12.04 0.70
CA SER A 51 -5.25 -13.39 0.57
C SER A 51 -4.30 -14.27 -0.24
N GLY A 52 -3.88 -15.39 0.36
CA GLY A 52 -2.94 -16.34 -0.23
C GLY A 52 -1.48 -15.86 -0.29
N MET A 53 -1.15 -14.67 0.22
CA MET A 53 0.24 -14.24 0.40
C MET A 53 0.75 -14.70 1.78
N LYS A 54 1.91 -15.33 1.80
CA LYS A 54 2.64 -15.61 3.04
C LYS A 54 3.62 -14.47 3.33
N ASP A 55 3.84 -14.20 4.61
CA ASP A 55 4.95 -13.37 5.10
C ASP A 55 4.92 -11.88 4.66
N VAL A 56 3.74 -11.33 4.38
CA VAL A 56 3.55 -9.89 4.17
C VAL A 56 3.04 -9.26 5.47
N PRO A 57 3.85 -8.45 6.18
CA PRO A 57 3.40 -7.77 7.38
C PRO A 57 2.42 -6.66 7.02
N ARG A 58 1.56 -6.30 7.97
CA ARG A 58 0.75 -5.09 7.85
C ARG A 58 1.69 -3.87 7.81
N PRO A 59 1.50 -2.93 6.87
CA PRO A 59 2.38 -1.77 6.73
C PRO A 59 2.28 -0.85 7.94
N GLU A 60 3.37 -0.17 8.23
CA GLU A 60 3.39 0.92 9.20
C GLU A 60 2.64 2.13 8.65
N VAL A 61 1.65 2.60 9.41
CA VAL A 61 0.79 3.70 9.01
C VAL A 61 1.40 5.01 9.48
N LEU A 62 1.90 5.80 8.52
CA LEU A 62 2.45 7.13 8.77
C LEU A 62 1.35 8.20 8.94
N GLY A 63 0.10 7.86 8.59
CA GLY A 63 -1.03 8.76 8.60
C GLY A 63 -1.12 9.63 7.35
N GLU A 64 -2.20 10.39 7.26
CA GLU A 64 -2.46 11.29 6.13
C GLU A 64 -2.88 12.69 6.59
N PRO A 65 -2.69 13.72 5.74
CA PRO A 65 -3.29 15.02 5.96
C PRO A 65 -4.82 14.93 6.06
N LEU A 66 -5.41 15.70 6.98
CA LEU A 66 -6.85 15.70 7.27
C LEU A 66 -7.70 16.00 6.03
N VAL A 67 -7.20 16.84 5.11
CA VAL A 67 -7.82 17.13 3.81
C VAL A 67 -7.98 15.86 2.98
N THR A 68 -6.94 15.03 2.91
CA THR A 68 -6.96 13.78 2.15
C THR A 68 -7.96 12.80 2.75
N ARG A 69 -8.00 12.69 4.09
CA ARG A 69 -8.95 11.85 4.83
C ARG A 69 -10.41 12.19 4.53
N LEU A 70 -10.72 13.48 4.45
CA LEU A 70 -12.08 13.97 4.18
C LEU A 70 -12.52 13.76 2.73
N LEU A 71 -11.59 13.65 1.78
CA LEU A 71 -11.89 13.43 0.35
C LEU A 71 -12.05 11.95 -0.03
N ARG A 72 -11.75 11.01 0.89
CA ARG A 72 -11.88 9.57 0.66
C ARG A 72 -13.31 9.03 0.55
N PRO A 73 -14.28 9.43 1.38
CA PRO A 73 -15.66 8.95 1.25
C PRO A 73 -16.26 9.25 -0.12
N THR A 74 -15.75 10.29 -0.79
CA THR A 74 -16.13 10.69 -2.14
C THR A 74 -15.46 9.89 -3.26
N GLY A 75 -14.58 8.92 -2.96
CA GLY A 75 -13.93 8.06 -3.97
C GLY A 75 -13.11 8.82 -5.01
N ARG A 76 -12.72 10.07 -4.70
CA ARG A 76 -12.24 11.04 -5.69
C ARG A 76 -11.03 11.82 -5.15
N LEU A 77 -10.01 11.11 -4.69
CA LEU A 77 -8.69 11.55 -5.10
C LEU A 77 -8.63 11.29 -6.61
N VAL A 78 -8.99 12.30 -7.39
CA VAL A 78 -8.90 12.27 -8.84
C VAL A 78 -7.43 11.97 -9.17
N ARG A 79 -7.11 10.69 -9.40
CA ARG A 79 -5.85 10.31 -10.04
C ARG A 79 -5.89 11.05 -11.37
N TYR A 80 -5.05 12.07 -11.51
CA TYR A 80 -4.81 12.74 -12.79
C TYR A 80 -4.21 11.70 -13.74
N ARG A 81 -5.06 10.87 -14.34
CA ARG A 81 -4.73 10.10 -15.52
C ARG A 81 -4.73 11.11 -16.65
N ARG A 82 -3.57 11.68 -16.97
CA ARG A 82 -3.43 12.38 -18.25
C ARG A 82 -3.69 11.33 -19.33
N LEU A 83 -4.76 11.55 -20.08
CA LEU A 83 -5.03 10.93 -21.38
C LEU A 83 -3.95 11.38 -22.38
#